data_AF-A0A956DCF6-F1
#
_entry.id   AF-A0A956DCF6-F1
#
_cell.length_a   1.000
_cell.length_b   1.000
_cell.length_c   1.000
_cell.angle_alpha   90.00
_cell.angle_beta   90.00
_cell.angle_gamma   90.00
#
_symmetry.space_group_name_H-M   'P 1'
#
loop_
_entity.id
_entity.type
_entity.pdbx_description
1 polymer ?
#
loop_
_entity_poly.entity_id
_entity_poly.type
_entity_poly.pdbx_seq_one_letter_code
_entity_poly.pdbx_strand_id
1 'polypeptide(L)' 'VASPDVDERDGCRVSCGAWYRHARPIVWRGRLFGLMGYELVEARVVEGRVEELGRTDFLPEELRGVDGAY' A
#
# COMPACT_ATOMS: atom_id res chain seq x y z
N VAL A 1 9.50 21.64 8.53
CA VAL A 1 10.50 21.46 7.46
C VAL A 1 11.15 20.11 7.70
N ALA A 2 10.92 19.13 6.83
CA ALA A 2 11.71 17.91 6.81
C ALA A 2 12.88 18.15 5.84
N SER A 3 14.10 17.86 6.30
CA SER A 3 15.37 18.01 5.59
C SER A 3 16.08 16.63 5.57
N PRO A 4 17.20 16.44 4.87
CA PRO A 4 17.23 15.66 3.63
C PRO A 4 18.23 14.51 3.76
N ASP A 5 17.75 13.28 3.91
CA ASP A 5 18.60 12.10 3.72
C ASP A 5 18.01 11.26 2.61
N VAL A 6 18.79 11.20 1.54
CA VAL A 6 18.58 10.40 0.34
C VAL A 6 18.69 8.93 0.76
N ASP A 7 17.57 8.19 0.76
CA ASP A 7 17.63 6.73 0.62
C ASP A 7 17.32 6.39 -0.83
N GLU A 8 18.34 5.85 -1.47
CA GLU A 8 18.62 5.84 -2.90
C GLU A 8 18.04 4.62 -3.61
N ARG A 9 16.97 3.97 -3.08
CA ARG A 9 16.61 2.62 -3.55
C ARG A 9 15.26 2.39 -4.19
N ASP A 10 14.30 3.30 -4.09
CA ASP A 10 13.14 3.24 -4.98
C ASP A 10 12.70 4.67 -5.25
N GLY A 11 13.11 5.20 -6.41
CA GLY A 11 12.72 6.52 -6.87
C GLY A 11 11.22 6.71 -6.62
N CYS A 12 10.91 7.58 -5.65
CA CYS A 12 9.58 7.84 -5.11
C CYS A 12 8.70 8.44 -6.23
N ARG A 13 8.25 7.60 -7.17
CA ARG A 13 7.39 7.96 -8.31
C ARG A 13 6.01 8.45 -7.86
N VAL A 14 5.64 8.07 -6.65
CA VAL A 14 4.45 8.50 -5.93
C VAL A 14 4.88 8.63 -4.48
N SER A 15 4.71 9.82 -3.91
CA SER A 15 5.12 10.06 -2.52
C SER A 15 4.56 8.97 -1.58
N CYS A 16 5.24 8.64 -0.49
CA CYS A 16 4.65 7.81 0.58
C CYS A 16 3.28 8.40 1.02
N GLY A 17 3.14 9.73 0.95
CA GLY A 17 1.85 10.40 1.13
C GLY A 17 0.77 10.00 0.11
N ALA A 18 1.11 9.65 -1.12
CA ALA A 18 0.18 9.18 -2.16
C ALA A 18 -0.23 7.71 -1.96
N TRP A 19 0.65 6.85 -1.46
CA TRP A 19 0.28 5.49 -1.02
C TRP A 19 -0.70 5.52 0.16
N TYR A 20 -0.55 6.50 1.06
CA TYR A 20 -1.25 6.52 2.34
C TYR A 20 -2.29 7.65 2.50
N ARG A 21 -2.54 8.50 1.50
CA ARG A 21 -3.36 9.73 1.66
C ARG A 21 -4.82 9.47 2.02
N HIS A 22 -5.31 8.26 1.79
CA HIS A 22 -6.63 7.79 2.24
C HIS A 22 -6.60 6.38 2.84
N ALA A 23 -5.45 5.72 2.87
CA ALA A 23 -5.31 4.47 3.58
C ALA A 23 -5.36 4.80 5.08
N ARG A 24 -6.54 4.68 5.69
CA ARG A 24 -6.64 4.57 7.14
C ARG A 24 -6.25 3.14 7.47
N PRO A 25 -5.00 2.87 7.88
CA PRO A 25 -4.60 1.51 8.15
C PRO A 25 -5.49 0.92 9.24
N ILE A 26 -6.02 -0.27 8.98
CA ILE A 26 -6.78 -1.02 9.97
C ILE A 26 -5.77 -1.86 10.74
N VAL A 27 -5.71 -1.65 12.06
CA VAL A 27 -4.87 -2.46 12.95
C VAL A 27 -5.76 -3.51 13.61
N TRP A 28 -5.47 -4.78 13.38
CA TRP A 28 -6.24 -5.89 13.93
C TRP A 28 -5.35 -7.08 14.27
N ARG A 29 -5.43 -7.57 15.51
CA ARG A 29 -4.70 -8.76 16.01
C ARG A 29 -3.19 -8.75 15.69
N GLY A 30 -2.55 -7.60 15.84
CA GLY A 30 -1.11 -7.44 15.60
C GLY A 30 -0.71 -7.34 14.12
N ARG A 31 -1.67 -7.14 13.23
CA ARG A 31 -1.46 -6.97 11.79
C ARG A 31 -1.98 -5.63 11.30
N LEU A 32 -1.40 -5.17 10.20
CA LEU A 32 -1.73 -3.94 9.50
C LEU A 32 -2.44 -4.30 8.20
N PHE A 33 -3.56 -3.66 7.91
CA PHE A 33 -4.27 -3.82 6.65
C PHE A 33 -4.41 -2.48 5.93
N GLY A 34 -4.10 -2.47 4.63
CA GLY A 34 -4.21 -1.31 3.77
C GLY A 34 -4.98 -1.63 2.49
N LEU A 35 -5.94 -0.77 2.12
CA LEU A 35 -6.62 -0.84 0.83
C LEU A 35 -5.86 0.01 -0.19
N MET A 36 -5.43 -0.63 -1.27
CA MET A 36 -4.66 -0.02 -2.37
C MET A 36 -5.39 -0.28 -3.69
N GLY A 37 -6.27 0.65 -4.08
CA GLY A 37 -7.18 0.42 -5.21
C GLY A 37 -8.15 -0.73 -4.90
N TYR A 38 -8.12 -1.80 -5.70
CA TYR A 38 -8.88 -3.03 -5.48
C TYR A 38 -8.14 -4.08 -4.64
N GLU A 39 -6.89 -3.83 -4.28
CA GLU A 39 -6.10 -4.79 -3.52
C GLU A 39 -6.20 -4.51 -2.01
N LEU A 40 -6.46 -5.55 -1.23
CA LEU A 40 -6.25 -5.52 0.22
C LEU A 40 -4.92 -6.16 0.54
N VAL A 41 -4.06 -5.40 1.19
CA VAL A 41 -2.73 -5.82 1.59
C VAL A 41 -2.67 -5.99 3.09
N GLU A 42 -2.22 -7.17 3.50
CA GLU A 42 -1.92 -7.52 4.87
C GLU A 42 -0.41 -7.38 5.11
N ALA A 43 -0.04 -6.74 6.21
CA ALA A 43 1.33 -6.51 6.59
C ALA A 43 1.53 -6.68 8.10
N ARG A 44 2.80 -6.78 8.50
CA ARG A 44 3.23 -6.72 9.90
C ARG A 44 4.29 -5.65 10.09
N VAL A 45 4.45 -5.18 11.33
CA VAL A 45 5.57 -4.32 11.70
C VAL A 45 6.65 -5.17 12.36
N VAL A 46 7.84 -5.22 11.78
CA VAL A 46 9.03 -5.92 12.29
C VAL A 46 10.17 -4.92 12.36
N GLU A 47 10.75 -4.72 13.53
CA GLU A 47 11.87 -3.79 13.74
C GLU A 47 11.62 -2.37 13.21
N GLY A 48 10.39 -1.87 13.36
CA GLY A 48 9.98 -0.55 12.87
C GLY A 48 9.78 -0.47 11.35
N ARG A 49 9.91 -1.59 10.62
CA ARG A 49 9.64 -1.70 9.19
C ARG A 49 8.31 -2.39 8.94
N VAL A 50 7.64 -2.03 7.85
CA VAL A 50 6.42 -2.70 7.39
C VAL A 50 6.81 -3.78 6.40
N GLU A 51 6.39 -5.03 6.68
CA GLU A 51 6.60 -6.18 5.80
C GLU A 51 5.25 -6.68 5.30
N GLU A 52 5.08 -6.77 3.97
CA GLU A 52 3.90 -7.39 3.34
C GLU A 52 3.89 -8.89 3.67
N LEU A 53 2.74 -9.36 4.15
CA LEU A 53 2.47 -10.78 4.40
C LEU A 53 1.69 -11.42 3.24
N GLY A 54 0.84 -10.63 2.60
CA GLY A 54 0.07 -11.08 1.44
C GLY A 54 -0.87 -10.02 0.92
N ARG A 55 -1.42 -10.28 -0.26
CA ARG A 55 -2.39 -9.42 -0.95
C ARG A 55 -3.49 -10.24 -1.59
N THR A 56 -4.67 -9.66 -1.66
CA THR A 56 -5.77 -10.19 -2.45
C THR A 56 -6.36 -9.07 -3.32
N ASP A 57 -6.69 -9.41 -4.56
CA ASP A 57 -7.34 -8.53 -5.52
C ASP A 57 -8.86 -8.73 -5.44
N PHE A 58 -9.59 -7.63 -5.28
CA PHE A 58 -11.05 -7.60 -5.29
C PHE A 58 -11.63 -7.10 -6.62
N LEU A 59 -10.80 -6.85 -7.63
CA LEU A 59 -11.30 -6.51 -8.96
C LEU A 59 -12.08 -7.72 -9.51
N PRO A 60 -13.38 -7.57 -9.80
CA PRO A 60 -14.15 -8.62 -10.45
C PRO A 60 -13.47 -9.04 -11.75
N GLU A 61 -13.44 -10.34 -12.03
CA GLU A 61 -12.79 -10.89 -13.23
C GLU A 61 -13.37 -10.25 -14.50
N GLU A 62 -14.67 -9.96 -14.49
CA GLU A 62 -15.42 -9.37 -15.58
C GLU A 62 -14.95 -7.95 -15.95
N LEU A 63 -14.28 -7.26 -15.02
CA LEU A 63 -13.74 -5.92 -15.21
C LEU A 63 -12.25 -5.91 -15.57
N ARG A 64 -11.59 -7.08 -15.63
CA ARG A 64 -10.18 -7.16 -16.02
C ARG A 64 -10.01 -6.91 -17.51
N GLY A 65 -9.10 -5.98 -17.85
CA GLY A 65 -8.77 -5.66 -19.25
C GLY A 65 -9.78 -4.76 -19.96
N VAL A 66 -10.78 -4.23 -19.25
CA VAL A 66 -11.66 -3.18 -19.79
C VAL A 66 -10.89 -1.86 -19.76
N ASP A 67 -10.53 -1.35 -20.95
CA ASP A 67 -9.83 -0.07 -21.08
C ASP A 67 -10.66 1.05 -20.41
N GLY A 68 -10.04 1.74 -19.44
CA GLY A 68 -10.68 2.83 -18.69
C GLY A 68 -11.43 2.42 -17.42
N ALA A 69 -11.22 1.21 -16.89
CA ALA A 69 -11.73 0.81 -15.58
C ALA A 69 -10.96 1.46 -14.39
N TYR A 70 -10.62 2.75 -14.46
CA TYR A 70 -10.04 3.53 -13.36
C TYR A 70 -10.42 5.01 -13.45
#